data_AF-A0A1Q7H697-F1
#
_entry.id   AF-A0A1Q7H697-F1
#
_cell.length_a   1.000
_cell.length_b   1.000
_cell.length_c   1.000
_cell.angle_alpha   90.00
_cell.angle_beta   90.00
_cell.angle_gamma   90.00
#
_symmetry.space_group_name_H-M   'P 1'
#
loop_
_entity.id
_entity.type
_entity.pdbx_description
1 polymer ?
#
loop_
_entity_poly.entity_id
_entity_poly.type
_entity_poly.pdbx_seq_one_letter_code
_entity_poly.pdbx_strand_id
1 'polypeptide(L)'
;MQRGSHLIVGGELNRGRQRAGGAIATWTGGAVTAFWRLGRSTGLTVRGEVLDDPDGFTTGTPQTLRSLTVSPWYFYREAQEGIFSAIEHTSFRLPAFALRPALRFDHSTAAFFADHTGGFTRTHVSAVVELVYLF
;
A
#
# COMPACT_ATOMS: atom_id res chain seq x y z
N MET A 1 19.35 -16.29 -21.84
CA MET A 1 19.29 -15.17 -20.87
C MET A 1 18.07 -14.31 -21.21
N GLN A 2 16.91 -14.53 -20.59
CA GLN A 2 15.74 -13.64 -20.77
C GLN A 2 15.80 -12.55 -19.69
N ARG A 3 16.09 -11.30 -20.10
CA ARG A 3 15.90 -10.11 -19.28
C ARG A 3 14.52 -9.54 -19.61
N GLY A 4 13.46 -10.11 -19.01
CA GLY A 4 12.17 -9.45 -18.96
C GLY A 4 12.11 -8.60 -17.68
N SER A 5 12.00 -7.28 -17.80
CA SER A 5 11.54 -6.47 -16.69
C SER A 5 10.06 -6.78 -16.46
N HIS A 6 9.72 -7.34 -15.30
CA HIS A 6 8.34 -7.68 -14.98
C HIS A 6 7.71 -6.54 -14.17
N LEU A 7 6.75 -5.85 -14.80
CA LEU A 7 5.87 -4.89 -14.14
C LEU A 7 4.55 -5.61 -13.82
N ILE A 8 4.13 -5.52 -12.57
CA ILE A 8 2.83 -6.00 -12.10
C ILE A 8 2.05 -4.77 -11.65
N VAL A 9 0.81 -4.65 -12.12
CA VAL A 9 -0.10 -3.59 -11.70
C VAL A 9 -1.38 -4.23 -11.19
N GLY A 10 -1.87 -3.76 -10.06
CA GLY A 10 -3.14 -4.17 -9.48
C GLY A 10 -3.84 -2.97 -8.89
N GLY A 11 -5.16 -3.05 -8.75
CA GLY A 11 -5.94 -1.99 -8.14
C GLY A 11 -7.25 -2.50 -7.58
N GLU A 12 -7.83 -1.70 -6.72
CA GLU A 12 -9.10 -1.96 -6.06
C GLU A 12 -9.93 -0.67 -5.97
N LEU A 13 -11.25 -0.83 -6.02
CA LEU A 13 -12.22 0.23 -5.80
C LEU A 13 -13.29 -0.32 -4.87
N ASN A 14 -13.65 0.47 -3.87
CA ASN A 14 -14.56 0.09 -2.81
C ASN A 14 -15.59 1.21 -2.60
N ARG A 15 -16.84 0.82 -2.38
CA ARG A 15 -17.91 1.73 -1.98
C ARG A 15 -18.63 1.12 -0.79
N GLY A 16 -18.70 1.87 0.31
CA GLY A 16 -19.37 1.45 1.53
C GLY A 16 -20.54 2.36 1.89
N ARG A 17 -21.49 1.78 2.61
CA ARG A 17 -22.64 2.48 3.19
C ARG A 17 -23.01 1.81 4.50
N GLN A 18 -23.04 2.56 5.60
CA GLN A 18 -23.32 2.03 6.93
C GLN A 18 -24.21 2.99 7.74
N ARG A 19 -24.91 2.47 8.74
CA ARG A 19 -25.73 3.29 9.66
C ARG A 19 -24.87 3.75 10.83
N ALA A 20 -24.85 5.06 11.09
CA ALA A 20 -24.15 5.68 12.22
C ALA A 20 -25.06 6.70 12.88
N GLY A 21 -25.29 6.57 14.20
CA GLY A 21 -26.00 7.59 14.98
C GLY A 21 -27.39 7.95 14.47
N GLY A 22 -28.10 7.03 13.80
CA GLY A 22 -29.41 7.29 13.19
C GLY A 22 -29.37 7.85 11.76
N ALA A 23 -28.19 8.21 11.24
CA ALA A 23 -27.97 8.61 9.86
C ALA A 23 -27.35 7.47 9.02
N ILE A 24 -27.32 7.67 7.71
CA ILE A 24 -26.67 6.78 6.76
C ILE A 24 -25.44 7.50 6.24
N ALA A 25 -24.28 6.95 6.51
CA ALA A 25 -23.02 7.45 6.00
C ALA A 25 -22.54 6.65 4.80
N THR A 26 -21.85 7.32 3.88
CA THR A 26 -21.26 6.70 2.71
C THR A 26 -19.79 7.04 2.59
N TRP A 27 -19.02 6.11 2.02
CA TRP A 27 -17.62 6.35 1.70
C TRP A 27 -17.26 5.62 0.40
N THR A 28 -16.26 6.14 -0.29
CA THR A 28 -15.66 5.50 -1.45
C THR A 28 -14.16 5.53 -1.33
N GLY A 29 -13.49 4.46 -1.68
CA GLY A 29 -12.04 4.40 -1.64
C GLY A 29 -11.49 3.56 -2.77
N GLY A 30 -10.21 3.74 -3.05
CA GLY A 30 -9.54 3.00 -4.08
C GLY A 30 -8.04 3.05 -3.92
N ALA A 31 -7.38 2.05 -4.48
CA ALA A 31 -5.94 2.01 -4.52
C ALA A 31 -5.44 1.43 -5.83
N VAL A 32 -4.28 1.90 -6.27
CA VAL A 32 -3.54 1.33 -7.38
C VAL A 32 -2.12 1.07 -6.92
N THR A 33 -1.63 -0.14 -7.17
CA THR A 33 -0.29 -0.59 -6.81
C THR A 33 0.44 -1.05 -8.05
N ALA A 34 1.66 -0.54 -8.25
CA ALA A 34 2.57 -1.00 -9.28
C ALA A 34 3.84 -1.56 -8.61
N PHE A 35 4.22 -2.78 -8.96
CA PHE A 35 5.48 -3.39 -8.57
C PHE A 35 6.35 -3.64 -9.80
N TRP A 36 7.56 -3.12 -9.78
CA TRP A 36 8.54 -3.33 -10.82
C TRP A 36 9.73 -4.14 -10.30
N ARG A 37 9.97 -5.30 -10.92
CA ARG A 37 11.21 -6.06 -10.79
C ARG A 37 12.35 -5.39 -11.59
N LEU A 38 13.21 -4.65 -10.89
CA LEU A 38 14.34 -3.92 -11.49
C LEU A 38 15.55 -4.83 -11.78
N GLY A 39 15.68 -5.93 -11.03
CA GLY A 39 16.76 -6.90 -11.19
C GLY A 39 16.47 -8.21 -10.46
N ARG A 40 17.50 -9.06 -10.30
CA ARG A 40 17.38 -10.36 -9.59
C ARG A 40 17.22 -10.21 -8.08
N SER A 41 17.72 -9.13 -7.50
CA SER A 41 17.69 -8.90 -6.04
C SER A 41 16.99 -7.60 -5.67
N THR A 42 16.41 -6.89 -6.63
CA THR A 42 15.80 -5.57 -6.37
C THR A 42 14.42 -5.44 -7.00
N GLY A 43 13.60 -4.59 -6.40
CA GLY A 43 12.30 -4.20 -6.93
C GLY A 43 11.85 -2.87 -6.34
N LEU A 44 10.78 -2.32 -6.87
CA LEU A 44 10.18 -1.07 -6.41
C LEU A 44 8.67 -1.22 -6.42
N THR A 45 8.01 -0.86 -5.33
CA THR A 45 6.55 -0.69 -5.27
C THR A 45 6.22 0.79 -5.18
N VAL A 46 5.22 1.19 -5.95
CA VAL A 46 4.52 2.47 -5.78
C VAL A 46 3.04 2.18 -5.59
N ARG A 47 2.43 2.73 -4.55
CA ARG A 47 0.99 2.59 -4.29
C ARG A 47 0.37 3.96 -4.07
N GLY A 48 -0.65 4.29 -4.84
CA GLY A 48 -1.50 5.45 -4.63
C GLY A 48 -2.84 5.03 -4.06
N GLU A 49 -3.36 5.79 -3.10
CA GLU A 49 -4.65 5.52 -2.45
C GLU A 49 -5.47 6.80 -2.34
N VAL A 50 -6.80 6.65 -2.43
CA VAL A 50 -7.76 7.69 -2.11
C VAL A 50 -8.88 7.10 -1.27
N LEU A 51 -9.31 7.84 -0.25
CA LEU A 51 -10.50 7.55 0.54
C LEU A 51 -11.31 8.84 0.65
N ASP A 52 -12.47 8.86 0.03
CA ASP A 52 -13.47 9.90 0.17
C ASP A 52 -14.48 9.48 1.24
N ASP A 53 -14.44 10.17 2.38
CA ASP A 53 -15.25 9.93 3.57
C ASP A 53 -15.98 11.25 3.94
N PRO A 54 -16.94 11.70 3.11
CA PRO A 54 -17.59 13.01 3.24
C PRO A 54 -18.41 13.16 4.52
N ASP A 55 -18.86 12.05 5.09
CA ASP A 55 -19.62 12.02 6.34
C ASP A 55 -18.72 11.81 7.57
N GLY A 56 -17.41 11.63 7.36
CA GLY A 56 -16.43 11.35 8.42
C GLY A 56 -16.67 10.03 9.14
N PHE A 57 -17.33 9.07 8.50
CA PHE A 57 -17.74 7.83 9.14
C PHE A 57 -16.57 6.88 9.40
N THR A 58 -15.68 6.73 8.42
CA THR A 58 -14.54 5.81 8.52
C THR A 58 -13.44 6.41 9.40
N THR A 59 -13.32 7.73 9.38
CA THR A 59 -12.17 8.45 9.93
C THR A 59 -12.49 9.32 11.15
N GLY A 60 -13.77 9.54 11.44
CA GLY A 60 -14.23 10.49 12.47
C GLY A 60 -14.29 11.95 12.01
N THR A 61 -13.79 12.27 10.82
CA THR A 61 -13.68 13.64 10.28
C THR A 61 -14.08 13.66 8.81
N PRO A 62 -15.09 14.46 8.39
CA PRO A 62 -15.42 14.68 6.98
C PRO A 62 -14.20 15.08 6.15
N GLN A 63 -13.75 14.21 5.25
CA GLN A 63 -12.52 14.45 4.48
C GLN A 63 -12.37 13.56 3.24
N THR A 64 -11.50 14.00 2.33
CA THR A 64 -10.85 13.12 1.35
C THR A 64 -9.39 12.94 1.74
N LEU A 65 -8.99 11.70 1.99
CA LEU A 65 -7.61 11.29 2.23
C LEU A 65 -6.97 10.80 0.93
N ARG A 66 -5.72 11.20 0.69
CA ARG A 66 -4.89 10.74 -0.41
C ARG A 66 -3.53 10.33 0.11
N SER A 67 -3.01 9.24 -0.43
CA SER A 67 -1.73 8.71 0.02
C SER A 67 -0.89 8.21 -1.15
N LEU A 68 0.42 8.42 -1.03
CA LEU A 68 1.41 7.84 -1.93
C LEU A 68 2.45 7.09 -1.09
N THR A 69 2.59 5.79 -1.33
CA THR A 69 3.63 4.96 -0.74
C THR A 69 4.66 4.59 -1.80
N VAL A 70 5.94 4.78 -1.50
CA VAL A 70 7.07 4.33 -2.31
C VAL A 70 7.93 3.39 -1.47
N SER A 71 8.21 2.21 -2.00
CA SER A 71 8.89 1.16 -1.27
C SER A 71 9.89 0.42 -2.15
N PRO A 72 11.21 0.65 -1.98
CA PRO A 72 12.21 -0.19 -2.59
C PRO A 72 12.30 -1.54 -1.88
N TRP A 73 12.62 -2.58 -2.65
CA TRP A 73 12.75 -3.96 -2.17
C TRP A 73 14.14 -4.47 -2.41
N TYR A 74 14.68 -5.17 -1.42
CA TYR A 74 15.86 -6.00 -1.57
C TYR A 74 15.51 -7.45 -1.26
N PHE A 75 15.88 -8.35 -2.16
CA PHE A 75 15.62 -9.78 -2.07
C PHE A 75 16.94 -10.51 -1.87
N TYR A 76 17.07 -11.20 -0.74
CA TYR A 76 18.26 -11.99 -0.41
C TYR A 76 17.92 -13.48 -0.50
N ARG A 77 18.64 -14.17 -1.41
CA ARG A 77 18.38 -15.54 -1.88
C ARG A 77 16.98 -15.70 -2.50
N GLU A 78 16.91 -16.14 -3.76
CA GLU A 78 15.66 -16.73 -4.29
C GLU A 78 15.40 -18.00 -3.46
N ALA A 79 14.24 -18.13 -2.81
CA ALA A 79 13.89 -19.39 -2.18
C ALA A 79 13.78 -20.42 -3.31
N GLN A 80 14.42 -21.58 -3.13
CA GLN A 80 14.14 -22.73 -3.97
C GLN A 80 12.65 -23.02 -3.89
N GLU A 81 12.06 -23.38 -5.02
CA GLU A 81 10.66 -23.74 -5.24
C GLU A 81 10.01 -24.36 -3.98
N GLY A 82 9.36 -23.50 -3.18
CA GLY A 82 8.48 -23.93 -2.09
C GLY A 82 7.15 -24.44 -2.65
N ILE A 83 6.30 -24.97 -1.76
CA ILE A 83 5.02 -25.67 -2.00
C ILE A 83 4.04 -24.98 -3.00
N PHE A 84 4.29 -23.72 -3.35
CA PHE A 84 3.57 -22.97 -4.40
C PHE A 84 4.05 -23.23 -5.84
N SER A 85 4.91 -24.23 -6.09
CA SER A 85 5.22 -24.71 -7.44
C SER A 85 3.97 -25.15 -8.23
N ALA A 86 2.84 -25.35 -7.55
CA ALA A 86 1.54 -25.67 -8.13
C ALA A 86 0.71 -24.46 -8.61
N ILE A 87 1.14 -23.21 -8.39
CA ILE A 87 0.47 -22.05 -9.01
C ILE A 87 1.00 -21.90 -10.44
N GLU A 88 0.44 -22.74 -11.31
CA GLU A 88 0.91 -23.15 -12.65
C GLU A 88 1.11 -22.02 -13.68
N HIS A 89 0.89 -20.74 -13.32
CA HIS A 89 0.94 -19.61 -14.26
C HIS A 89 1.68 -18.35 -13.78
N THR A 90 2.43 -18.41 -12.68
CA THR A 90 3.22 -17.24 -12.24
C THR A 90 4.72 -17.51 -12.25
N SER A 91 5.50 -16.69 -12.97
CA SER A 91 6.97 -16.74 -12.94
C SER A 91 7.57 -16.11 -11.66
N PHE A 92 6.76 -15.90 -10.62
CA PHE A 92 7.15 -15.19 -9.42
C PHE A 92 7.80 -16.15 -8.42
N ARG A 93 9.12 -16.03 -8.26
CA ARG A 93 9.86 -16.77 -7.23
C ARG A 93 9.79 -16.01 -5.92
N LEU A 94 9.30 -16.66 -4.87
CA LEU A 94 9.29 -16.07 -3.54
C LEU A 94 10.74 -15.98 -3.02
N PRO A 95 11.13 -14.84 -2.44
CA PRO A 95 12.45 -14.69 -1.82
C PRO A 95 12.50 -15.46 -0.50
N ALA A 96 13.67 -15.97 -0.13
CA ALA A 96 13.87 -16.49 1.23
C ALA A 96 13.71 -15.36 2.25
N PHE A 97 14.36 -14.22 2.00
CA PHE A 97 14.21 -12.99 2.77
C PHE A 97 14.00 -11.79 1.85
N ALA A 98 13.11 -10.89 2.23
CA ALA A 98 12.99 -9.58 1.62
C ALA A 98 13.02 -8.46 2.65
N LEU A 99 13.84 -7.45 2.40
CA LEU A 99 13.82 -6.19 3.14
C LEU A 99 12.98 -5.18 2.34
N ARG A 100 12.04 -4.55 3.03
CA ARG A 100 11.10 -3.59 2.44
C ARG A 100 10.98 -2.33 3.31
N PRO A 101 11.87 -1.35 3.13
CA PRO A 101 11.58 0.02 3.56
C PRO A 101 10.41 0.60 2.76
N ALA A 102 9.61 1.44 3.38
CA ALA A 102 8.55 2.19 2.72
C ALA A 102 8.45 3.60 3.31
N LEU A 103 8.28 4.58 2.43
CA LEU A 103 7.89 5.94 2.77
C LEU A 103 6.46 6.16 2.31
N ARG A 104 5.63 6.72 3.17
CA ARG A 104 4.25 7.08 2.88
C ARG A 104 4.04 8.57 3.10
N PHE A 105 3.46 9.21 2.11
CA PHE A 105 3.07 10.61 2.11
C PHE A 105 1.55 10.68 2.11
N ASP A 106 0.98 11.29 3.14
CA ASP A 106 -0.45 11.42 3.32
C ASP A 106 -0.88 12.88 3.23
N HIS A 107 -2.03 13.11 2.61
CA HIS A 107 -2.68 14.41 2.53
C HIS A 107 -4.19 14.29 2.76
N SER A 108 -4.73 15.17 3.58
CA SER A 108 -6.17 15.31 3.86
C SER A 108 -6.66 16.70 3.48
N THR A 109 -7.91 16.77 3.01
CA THR A 109 -8.63 18.05 2.85
C THR A 109 -8.95 18.72 4.19
N ALA A 110 -8.98 17.97 5.29
CA ALA A 110 -9.22 18.44 6.65
C ALA A 110 -7.96 18.36 7.52
N ALA A 111 -7.89 19.14 8.60
CA ALA A 111 -6.84 18.97 9.60
C ALA A 111 -7.13 17.68 10.39
N PHE A 112 -6.35 16.64 10.13
CA PHE A 112 -6.67 15.27 10.55
C PHE A 112 -5.50 14.56 11.24
N PHE A 113 -4.27 14.83 10.81
CA PHE A 113 -3.09 14.17 11.38
C PHE A 113 -2.59 14.93 12.60
N ALA A 114 -2.53 14.25 13.74
CA ALA A 114 -1.96 14.82 14.95
C ALA A 114 -0.48 15.18 14.74
N ASP A 115 -0.08 16.36 15.19
CA ASP A 115 1.32 16.77 15.28
C ASP A 115 1.87 16.60 16.70
N HIS A 116 3.17 16.82 16.85
CA HIS A 116 3.88 16.68 18.13
C HIS A 116 3.55 17.78 19.15
N THR A 117 2.87 18.85 18.73
CA THR A 117 2.43 19.94 19.59
C THR A 117 1.00 19.75 20.13
N GLY A 118 0.33 18.66 19.72
CA GLY A 118 -1.07 18.39 20.03
C GLY A 118 -2.06 19.06 19.08
N GLY A 119 -1.56 19.71 18.02
CA GLY A 119 -2.36 20.26 16.94
C GLY A 119 -2.67 19.22 15.86
N PHE A 120 -3.46 19.64 14.87
CA PHE A 120 -3.79 18.82 13.71
C PHE A 120 -3.33 19.47 12.41
N THR A 121 -2.77 18.67 11.52
CA THR A 121 -2.26 19.09 10.22
C THR A 121 -2.93 18.30 9.09
N ARG A 122 -2.80 18.81 7.87
CA ARG A 122 -3.34 18.18 6.66
C ARG A 122 -2.41 17.15 6.04
N THR A 123 -1.16 17.06 6.51
CA THR A 123 -0.13 16.25 5.86
C THR A 123 0.64 15.45 6.88
N HIS A 124 0.95 14.22 6.54
CA HIS A 124 1.78 13.35 7.38
C HIS A 124 2.74 12.56 6.51
N VAL A 125 3.94 12.32 7.04
CA VAL A 125 4.94 11.47 6.40
C VAL A 125 5.34 10.40 7.39
N SER A 126 5.22 9.14 6.98
CA SER A 126 5.61 7.99 7.79
C SER A 126 6.61 7.12 7.05
N ALA A 127 7.43 6.42 7.83
CA ALA A 127 8.44 5.50 7.34
C ALA A 127 8.34 4.19 8.12
N VAL A 128 8.44 3.07 7.42
CA VAL A 128 8.50 1.74 8.03
C VAL A 128 9.58 0.90 7.34
N VAL A 129 10.20 -0.02 8.07
CA VAL A 129 11.08 -1.04 7.50
C VAL A 129 10.56 -2.39 7.92
N GLU A 130 10.26 -3.23 6.93
CA GLU A 130 9.74 -4.57 7.14
C GLU A 130 10.77 -5.61 6.69
N LEU A 131 10.92 -6.67 7.48
CA LEU A 131 11.61 -7.89 7.09
C LEU A 131 10.53 -8.94 6.81
N VAL A 132 10.44 -9.36 5.55
CA VAL A 132 9.53 -10.42 5.11
C VAL A 132 10.33 -11.70 4.96
N TYR A 133 9.87 -12.77 5.60
CA TYR A 133 10.44 -14.11 5.51
C TYR A 133 9.33 -15.10 5.19
N LEU A 134 9.55 -15.96 4.21
CA LEU A 134 8.62 -17.00 3.79
C LEU A 134 9.33 -18.35 3.94
N PHE A 135 8.76 -19.24 4.75
CA PHE A 135 9.22 -20.62 5.00
C PHE A 135 8.33 -21.63 4.30
#